data_AF-A0A1W9J9R5-F1
#
_entry.id   AF-A0A1W9J9R5-F1
#
_cell.length_a   1.000
_cell.length_b   1.000
_cell.length_c   1.000
_cell.angle_alpha   90.00
_cell.angle_beta   90.00
_cell.angle_gamma   90.00
#
_symmetry.space_group_name_H-M   'P 1'
#
loop_
_entity.id
_entity.type
_entity.pdbx_description
1 polymer ?
#
loop_
_entity_poly.entity_id
_entity_poly.type
_entity_poly.pdbx_seq_one_letter_code
_entity_poly.pdbx_strand_id
1 'polypeptide(L)'
;MTKQFAINTKLITALGLAVFLVACKSTPITPAKVEDKSPSSASTATNPSGDTGADANAIKEVMVDGNANASADGNPLRDPNNILSKRNIYFDYDSDAVKAEYRPIVEAHAKYLLAHPDAKMTLQGNTDERGTREYNLSLGQRRSVAVKKALNLLGVQDTQIETVSYGEEKAIQNCAGEACDKDRRVDIVHQGE
;
A
#
# COMPACT_ATOMS: atom_id res chain seq x y z
N MET A 1 8.81 -86.37 -4.47
CA MET A 1 8.18 -85.41 -3.53
C MET A 1 9.17 -84.28 -3.27
N THR A 2 9.13 -83.24 -4.10
CA THR A 2 10.06 -82.11 -4.08
C THR A 2 9.29 -80.87 -3.62
N LYS A 3 9.65 -80.32 -2.47
CA LYS A 3 9.09 -79.06 -1.94
C LYS A 3 9.77 -77.88 -2.65
N GLN A 4 9.03 -77.14 -3.46
CA GLN A 4 9.48 -75.85 -4.01
C GLN A 4 9.14 -74.75 -2.98
N PHE A 5 10.18 -74.16 -2.38
CA PHE A 5 10.05 -73.01 -1.47
C PHE A 5 9.76 -71.74 -2.29
N ALA A 6 8.71 -71.02 -1.89
CA ALA A 6 8.36 -69.70 -2.43
C ALA A 6 9.27 -68.62 -1.82
N ILE A 7 9.90 -67.81 -2.67
CA ILE A 7 10.66 -66.61 -2.27
C ILE A 7 9.82 -65.38 -2.62
N ASN A 8 9.57 -64.55 -1.61
CA ASN A 8 8.61 -63.45 -1.61
C ASN A 8 9.30 -62.15 -2.09
N THR A 9 8.89 -61.64 -3.25
CA THR A 9 9.57 -60.59 -4.04
C THR A 9 9.47 -59.16 -3.48
N LYS A 10 9.13 -58.98 -2.20
CA LYS A 10 8.82 -57.65 -1.62
C LYS A 10 9.99 -56.96 -0.88
N LEU A 11 11.23 -57.40 -1.06
CA LEU A 11 12.37 -56.90 -0.25
C LEU A 11 13.58 -56.36 -1.04
N ILE A 12 13.50 -56.14 -2.35
CA ILE A 12 14.67 -55.72 -3.17
C ILE A 12 14.55 -54.31 -3.78
N THR A 13 13.42 -53.61 -3.67
CA THR A 13 13.28 -52.22 -4.19
C THR A 13 13.51 -51.18 -3.10
N ALA A 14 14.69 -51.19 -2.47
CA ALA A 14 15.09 -50.18 -1.49
C ALA A 14 16.59 -49.90 -1.54
N LEU A 15 17.14 -49.66 -2.74
CA LEU A 15 18.41 -48.96 -2.89
C LEU A 15 18.59 -48.51 -4.35
N GLY A 16 18.44 -47.23 -4.64
CA GLY A 16 18.61 -46.72 -6.00
C GLY A 16 18.43 -45.22 -6.13
N LEU A 17 19.57 -44.52 -6.07
CA LEU A 17 19.82 -43.21 -6.67
C LEU A 17 19.27 -41.96 -5.96
N ALA A 18 19.92 -41.62 -4.85
CA ALA A 18 20.20 -40.23 -4.55
C ALA A 18 21.22 -39.67 -5.57
N VAL A 19 21.16 -38.35 -5.80
CA VAL A 19 22.05 -37.48 -6.61
C VAL A 19 21.41 -36.98 -7.91
N PHE A 20 20.70 -35.85 -7.80
CA PHE A 20 20.71 -34.77 -8.81
C PHE A 20 20.44 -33.43 -8.11
N LEU A 21 21.45 -32.94 -7.37
CA LEU A 21 21.56 -31.52 -7.03
C LEU A 21 22.24 -30.81 -8.20
N VAL A 22 21.43 -30.31 -9.14
CA VAL A 22 21.90 -29.44 -10.21
C VAL A 22 22.20 -28.07 -9.60
N ALA A 23 23.48 -27.73 -9.58
CA ALA A 23 24.00 -26.44 -9.18
C ALA A 23 23.65 -25.37 -10.22
N CYS A 24 22.78 -24.41 -9.86
CA CYS A 24 22.68 -23.16 -10.60
C CYS A 24 23.87 -22.27 -10.21
N LYS A 25 24.79 -22.12 -11.16
CA LYS A 25 25.94 -21.21 -11.11
C LYS A 25 25.42 -19.77 -11.24
N SER A 26 25.62 -18.93 -10.23
CA SER A 26 25.33 -17.50 -10.32
C SER A 26 26.42 -16.78 -11.13
N THR A 27 26.02 -16.02 -12.14
CA THR A 27 26.93 -15.12 -12.88
C THR A 27 27.26 -13.90 -12.01
N PRO A 28 28.53 -13.47 -11.93
CA PRO A 28 28.87 -12.20 -11.27
C PRO A 28 28.34 -11.02 -12.08
N ILE A 29 27.72 -10.06 -11.37
CA ILE A 29 27.32 -8.77 -11.91
C ILE A 29 28.60 -7.95 -12.11
N THR A 30 28.90 -7.58 -13.34
CA THR A 30 29.95 -6.60 -13.67
C THR A 30 29.49 -5.23 -13.18
N PRO A 31 30.22 -4.54 -12.28
CA PRO A 31 29.85 -3.19 -11.88
C PRO A 31 29.97 -2.26 -13.10
N ALA A 32 28.88 -1.56 -13.40
CA ALA A 32 28.90 -0.47 -14.37
C ALA A 32 29.89 0.61 -13.91
N LYS A 33 30.71 1.08 -14.85
CA LYS A 33 31.63 2.20 -14.67
C LYS A 33 30.81 3.45 -14.35
N VAL A 34 30.99 3.99 -13.15
CA VAL A 34 30.43 5.27 -12.74
C VAL A 34 31.28 6.36 -13.39
N GLU A 35 30.68 7.17 -14.25
CA GLU A 35 31.31 8.33 -14.86
C GLU A 35 31.19 9.51 -13.87
N ASP A 36 32.28 9.82 -13.17
CA ASP A 36 32.37 10.98 -12.29
C ASP A 36 32.40 12.28 -13.13
N LYS A 37 31.35 13.09 -13.02
CA LYS A 37 31.42 14.52 -13.34
C LYS A 37 31.32 15.33 -12.07
N SER A 38 32.48 15.53 -11.45
CA SER A 38 32.74 16.63 -10.53
C SER A 38 33.29 17.82 -11.33
N PRO A 39 32.75 19.04 -11.16
CA PRO A 39 33.55 20.24 -11.36
C PRO A 39 33.80 20.93 -10.02
N SER A 40 35.10 20.96 -9.72
CA SER A 40 35.86 21.87 -8.86
C SER A 40 35.15 23.16 -8.43
N SER A 41 35.25 23.40 -7.12
CA SER A 41 35.20 24.72 -6.51
C SER A 41 36.24 25.65 -7.12
N ALA A 42 35.87 26.92 -7.29
CA ALA A 42 36.81 28.04 -7.32
C ALA A 42 36.20 29.19 -6.50
N SER A 43 36.84 29.46 -5.36
CA SER A 43 36.55 30.60 -4.48
C SER A 43 37.00 31.90 -5.13
N THR A 44 36.26 32.99 -4.93
CA THR A 44 36.86 34.33 -4.78
C THR A 44 35.98 35.14 -3.84
N ALA A 45 36.56 35.53 -2.70
CA ALA A 45 36.00 36.46 -1.74
C ALA A 45 36.20 37.90 -2.24
N THR A 46 35.23 38.79 -2.01
CA THR A 46 35.44 40.22 -1.71
C THR A 46 34.17 40.79 -1.08
N ASN A 47 34.29 41.29 0.16
CA ASN A 47 33.38 42.27 0.79
C ASN A 47 34.12 43.63 0.73
N PRO A 48 33.42 44.79 0.60
CA PRO A 48 32.89 45.44 1.82
C PRO A 48 31.61 46.32 1.69
N SER A 49 30.88 46.35 2.82
CA SER A 49 30.18 47.47 3.52
C SER A 49 29.15 48.41 2.88
N GLY A 50 28.02 48.55 3.61
CA GLY A 50 27.06 49.69 3.66
C GLY A 50 25.83 49.52 2.77
N ASP A 51 24.57 49.76 3.14
CA ASP A 51 23.93 50.45 4.26
C ASP A 51 22.42 50.07 4.27
N THR A 52 21.78 50.16 5.44
CA THR A 52 20.34 50.30 5.78
C THR A 52 19.22 49.70 4.92
N GLY A 53 18.28 49.03 5.60
CA GLY A 53 16.88 48.99 5.16
C GLY A 53 16.11 47.81 5.72
N ALA A 54 15.28 48.06 6.73
CA ALA A 54 14.32 47.10 7.26
C ALA A 54 13.34 46.62 6.17
N ASP A 55 12.98 45.34 6.19
CA ASP A 55 11.59 44.94 6.42
C ASP A 55 11.46 43.41 6.49
N ALA A 56 10.73 42.99 7.52
CA ALA A 56 10.45 41.60 7.83
C ALA A 56 9.30 41.05 6.99
N ASN A 57 9.30 39.72 6.85
CA ASN A 57 8.14 38.87 6.56
C ASN A 57 7.41 39.04 5.22
N ALA A 58 7.64 38.06 4.33
CA ALA A 58 6.65 37.64 3.35
C ALA A 58 6.76 36.12 3.10
N ILE A 59 6.46 35.33 4.13
CA ILE A 59 5.91 33.99 3.89
C ILE A 59 4.52 34.19 3.31
N LYS A 60 4.35 33.80 2.05
CA LYS A 60 3.07 33.87 1.34
C LYS A 60 2.14 32.81 1.92
N GLU A 61 1.35 33.21 2.91
CA GLU A 61 0.24 32.42 3.43
C GLU A 61 -0.77 32.23 2.31
N VAL A 62 -1.09 30.97 1.99
CA VAL A 62 -2.18 30.66 1.07
C VAL A 62 -3.47 30.89 1.83
N MET A 63 -4.09 32.05 1.61
CA MET A 63 -5.45 32.32 2.06
C MET A 63 -6.40 31.36 1.35
N VAL A 64 -6.94 30.40 2.10
CA VAL A 64 -8.06 29.57 1.67
C VAL A 64 -9.31 30.39 1.93
N ASP A 65 -9.89 30.94 0.86
CA ASP A 65 -11.16 31.65 0.90
C ASP A 65 -12.24 30.78 1.54
N GLY A 66 -12.81 31.29 2.63
CA GLY A 66 -13.83 30.63 3.42
C GLY A 66 -15.10 30.42 2.60
N ASN A 67 -15.35 29.17 2.21
CA ASN A 67 -16.68 28.70 1.85
C ASN A 67 -17.29 27.99 3.06
N ALA A 68 -18.35 28.59 3.60
CA ALA A 68 -19.06 28.15 4.80
C ALA A 68 -19.79 26.82 4.55
N ASN A 69 -19.06 25.73 4.78
CA ASN A 69 -19.59 24.45 5.23
C ASN A 69 -18.46 23.67 5.93
N ALA A 70 -17.68 24.38 6.75
CA ALA A 70 -16.73 23.74 7.66
C ALA A 70 -17.55 22.90 8.64
N SER A 71 -17.22 21.62 8.76
CA SER A 71 -17.84 20.73 9.74
C SER A 71 -17.93 21.39 11.09
N ALA A 72 -19.10 21.29 11.73
CA ALA A 72 -19.42 22.01 12.97
C ALA A 72 -18.48 21.68 14.15
N ASP A 73 -17.62 20.66 14.01
CA ASP A 73 -16.61 20.21 14.97
C ASP A 73 -15.16 20.60 14.62
N GLY A 74 -14.92 21.23 13.45
CA GLY A 74 -13.58 21.57 12.97
C GLY A 74 -12.69 20.36 12.63
N ASN A 75 -13.25 19.15 12.61
CA ASN A 75 -12.49 17.94 12.37
C ASN A 75 -12.26 17.76 10.84
N PRO A 76 -11.01 17.82 10.34
CA PRO A 76 -10.72 17.73 8.91
C PRO A 76 -11.14 16.37 8.29
N LEU A 77 -11.30 15.34 9.13
CA LEU A 77 -11.78 14.02 8.73
C LEU A 77 -13.24 13.98 8.28
N ARG A 78 -14.04 14.95 8.75
CA ARG A 78 -15.49 15.06 8.53
C ARG A 78 -15.88 16.18 7.59
N ASP A 79 -14.95 17.05 7.21
CA ASP A 79 -15.19 18.14 6.26
C ASP A 79 -15.37 17.57 4.83
N PRO A 80 -16.56 17.66 4.22
CA PRO A 80 -16.82 17.12 2.90
C PRO A 80 -15.94 17.71 1.79
N ASN A 81 -15.40 18.92 2.01
CA ASN A 81 -14.51 19.61 1.09
C ASN A 81 -13.03 19.25 1.32
N ASN A 82 -12.71 18.57 2.41
CA ASN A 82 -11.36 18.09 2.71
C ASN A 82 -11.11 16.72 2.07
N ILE A 83 -9.92 16.51 1.53
CA ILE A 83 -9.50 15.23 0.96
C ILE A 83 -9.60 14.07 1.97
N LEU A 84 -9.40 14.35 3.26
CA LEU A 84 -9.50 13.38 4.33
C LEU A 84 -10.92 12.83 4.52
N SER A 85 -11.95 13.46 3.95
CA SER A 85 -13.31 12.89 3.91
C SER A 85 -13.48 11.80 2.83
N LYS A 86 -12.53 11.66 1.90
CA LYS A 86 -12.58 10.63 0.85
C LYS A 86 -12.05 9.30 1.39
N ARG A 87 -12.96 8.37 1.67
CA ARG A 87 -12.65 7.14 2.41
C ARG A 87 -12.58 5.88 1.57
N ASN A 88 -12.76 5.95 0.26
CA ASN A 88 -12.85 4.77 -0.60
C ASN A 88 -11.73 4.76 -1.64
N ILE A 89 -11.04 3.62 -1.76
CA ILE A 89 -10.07 3.32 -2.82
C ILE A 89 -10.66 2.17 -3.65
N TYR A 90 -10.94 2.41 -4.93
CA TYR A 90 -11.56 1.39 -5.80
C TYR A 90 -10.54 0.63 -6.63
N PHE A 91 -10.90 -0.57 -7.04
CA PHE A 91 -10.03 -1.51 -7.75
C PHE A 91 -10.69 -2.01 -9.02
N ASP A 92 -9.84 -2.37 -9.98
CA ASP A 92 -10.28 -3.07 -11.17
C ASP A 92 -10.74 -4.50 -10.84
N TYR A 93 -11.42 -5.12 -11.81
CA TYR A 93 -11.83 -6.50 -11.68
C TYR A 93 -10.62 -7.41 -11.43
N ASP A 94 -10.76 -8.33 -10.50
CA ASP A 94 -9.74 -9.31 -10.12
C ASP A 94 -8.36 -8.74 -9.76
N SER A 95 -8.33 -7.49 -9.28
CA SER A 95 -7.09 -6.77 -8.99
C SER A 95 -7.03 -6.25 -7.55
N ASP A 96 -5.83 -6.26 -6.98
CA ASP A 96 -5.43 -5.59 -5.74
C ASP A 96 -4.44 -4.43 -5.97
N ALA A 97 -4.23 -4.03 -7.23
CA ALA A 97 -3.36 -2.91 -7.57
C ALA A 97 -4.02 -1.58 -7.19
N VAL A 98 -3.35 -0.80 -6.35
CA VAL A 98 -3.80 0.55 -6.00
C VAL A 98 -3.51 1.50 -7.18
N LYS A 99 -4.58 2.03 -7.78
CA LYS A 99 -4.46 2.95 -8.93
C LYS A 99 -3.82 4.28 -8.54
N ALA A 100 -3.07 4.86 -9.48
CA ALA A 100 -2.34 6.12 -9.26
C ALA A 100 -3.25 7.31 -8.89
N GLU A 101 -4.50 7.30 -9.34
CA GLU A 101 -5.51 8.31 -9.00
C GLU A 101 -5.82 8.40 -7.49
N TYR A 102 -5.59 7.32 -6.73
CA TYR A 102 -5.80 7.30 -5.27
C TYR A 102 -4.57 7.72 -4.46
N ARG A 103 -3.43 7.94 -5.12
CA ARG A 103 -2.21 8.39 -4.43
C ARG A 103 -2.42 9.63 -3.56
N PRO A 104 -3.12 10.70 -4.01
CA PRO A 104 -3.36 11.87 -3.17
C PRO A 104 -4.16 11.55 -1.89
N ILE A 105 -5.12 10.62 -1.96
CA ILE A 105 -5.91 10.19 -0.79
C ILE A 105 -5.00 9.44 0.19
N VAL A 106 -4.22 8.47 -0.31
CA VAL A 106 -3.26 7.70 0.50
C VAL A 106 -2.26 8.63 1.19
N GLU A 107 -1.69 9.60 0.46
CA GLU A 107 -0.76 10.59 1.00
C GLU A 107 -1.40 11.48 2.07
N ALA A 108 -2.64 11.91 1.88
CA ALA A 108 -3.35 12.72 2.87
C ALA A 108 -3.58 11.95 4.17
N HIS A 109 -4.08 10.71 4.09
CA HIS A 109 -4.27 9.87 5.28
C HIS A 109 -2.95 9.50 5.95
N ALA A 110 -1.87 9.28 5.19
CA ALA A 110 -0.55 9.06 5.76
C ALA A 110 -0.07 10.27 6.57
N LYS A 111 -0.15 11.48 5.99
CA LYS A 111 0.19 12.73 6.69
C LYS A 111 -0.62 12.91 7.97
N TYR A 112 -1.92 12.60 7.92
CA TYR A 112 -2.78 12.66 9.10
C TYR A 112 -2.28 11.74 10.22
N LEU A 113 -2.00 10.47 9.92
CA LEU A 113 -1.53 9.50 10.92
C LEU A 113 -0.14 9.83 11.47
N LEU A 114 0.76 10.36 10.63
CA LEU A 114 2.08 10.83 11.06
C LEU A 114 2.00 12.02 12.03
N ALA A 115 1.03 12.91 11.81
CA ALA A 115 0.79 14.06 12.70
C ALA A 115 0.04 13.68 13.98
N HIS A 116 -0.61 12.51 14.03
CA HIS A 116 -1.41 12.05 15.16
C HIS A 116 -0.99 10.62 15.55
N PRO A 117 0.08 10.44 16.34
CA PRO A 117 0.63 9.12 16.67
C PRO A 117 -0.35 8.17 17.36
N ASP A 118 -1.31 8.72 18.09
CA ASP A 118 -2.36 7.95 18.78
C ASP A 118 -3.54 7.58 17.88
N ALA A 119 -3.66 8.22 16.70
CA ALA A 119 -4.71 7.91 15.75
C ALA A 119 -4.51 6.53 15.13
N LYS A 120 -5.61 5.81 14.98
CA LYS A 120 -5.65 4.47 14.38
C LYS A 120 -6.66 4.43 13.25
N MET A 121 -6.38 3.59 12.26
CA MET A 121 -7.28 3.32 11.16
C MET A 121 -7.45 1.81 10.94
N THR A 122 -8.61 1.43 10.43
CA THR A 122 -8.90 0.09 9.90
C THR A 122 -9.17 0.21 8.41
N LEU A 123 -8.45 -0.59 7.61
CA LEU A 123 -8.65 -0.73 6.17
C LEU A 123 -9.51 -1.95 5.90
N GLN A 124 -10.71 -1.73 5.39
CA GLN A 124 -11.70 -2.78 5.16
C GLN A 124 -11.74 -3.13 3.68
N GLY A 125 -11.21 -4.29 3.29
CA GLY A 125 -11.20 -4.74 1.90
C GLY A 125 -12.46 -5.51 1.52
N ASN A 126 -13.08 -5.08 0.42
CA ASN A 126 -14.33 -5.62 -0.13
C ASN A 126 -14.13 -6.07 -1.59
N THR A 127 -15.02 -6.94 -2.06
CA THR A 127 -15.13 -7.41 -3.44
C THR A 127 -16.57 -7.33 -3.91
N ASP A 128 -16.77 -7.43 -5.23
CA ASP A 128 -18.09 -7.76 -5.75
C ASP A 128 -18.42 -9.26 -5.53
N GLU A 129 -19.66 -9.65 -5.82
CA GLU A 129 -20.20 -11.00 -5.55
C GLU A 129 -19.68 -12.09 -6.51
N ARG A 130 -18.89 -11.75 -7.52
CA ARG A 130 -18.45 -12.73 -8.53
C ARG A 130 -17.30 -13.55 -7.96
N GLY A 131 -17.45 -14.87 -7.97
CA GLY A 131 -16.42 -15.81 -7.52
C GLY A 131 -16.91 -16.65 -6.34
N THR A 132 -15.97 -17.32 -5.65
CA THR A 132 -16.29 -18.00 -4.40
C THR A 132 -16.07 -17.06 -3.23
N ARG A 133 -16.85 -17.28 -2.16
CA ARG A 133 -16.71 -16.54 -0.91
C ARG A 133 -15.28 -16.53 -0.37
N GLU A 134 -14.60 -17.67 -0.37
CA GLU A 134 -13.22 -17.80 0.12
C GLU A 134 -12.23 -17.04 -0.75
N TYR A 135 -12.44 -17.07 -2.07
CA TYR A 135 -11.63 -16.30 -3.01
C TYR A 135 -11.78 -14.80 -2.75
N ASN A 136 -13.02 -14.35 -2.61
CA ASN A 136 -13.37 -12.97 -2.37
C ASN A 136 -12.85 -12.47 -1.02
N LEU A 137 -12.91 -13.29 0.02
CA LEU A 137 -12.30 -12.99 1.31
C LEU A 137 -10.77 -12.81 1.18
N SER A 138 -10.10 -13.68 0.42
CA SER A 138 -8.66 -13.55 0.17
C SER A 138 -8.33 -12.30 -0.65
N LEU A 139 -9.07 -12.02 -1.73
CA LEU A 139 -8.85 -10.86 -2.58
C LEU A 139 -9.09 -9.54 -1.83
N GLY A 140 -10.16 -9.46 -1.04
CA GLY A 140 -10.41 -8.31 -0.18
C GLY A 140 -9.27 -8.11 0.83
N GLN A 141 -8.72 -9.18 1.40
CA GLN A 141 -7.56 -9.07 2.30
C GLN A 141 -6.31 -8.57 1.57
N ARG A 142 -6.05 -9.03 0.35
CA ARG A 142 -4.92 -8.53 -0.45
C ARG A 142 -5.06 -7.04 -0.76
N ARG A 143 -6.27 -6.57 -1.10
CA ARG A 143 -6.56 -5.15 -1.33
C ARG A 143 -6.27 -4.28 -0.10
N SER A 144 -6.76 -4.67 1.08
CA SER A 144 -6.50 -3.90 2.31
C SER A 144 -5.01 -3.88 2.67
N VAL A 145 -4.31 -5.00 2.47
CA VAL A 145 -2.85 -5.08 2.64
C VAL A 145 -2.10 -4.22 1.61
N ALA A 146 -2.56 -4.13 0.36
CA ALA A 146 -1.94 -3.29 -0.66
C ALA A 146 -2.00 -1.80 -0.28
N VAL A 147 -3.14 -1.33 0.21
CA VAL A 147 -3.29 0.04 0.74
C VAL A 147 -2.42 0.25 1.97
N LYS A 148 -2.38 -0.71 2.91
CA LYS A 148 -1.48 -0.65 4.08
C LYS A 148 -0.02 -0.51 3.66
N LYS A 149 0.44 -1.30 2.69
CA LYS A 149 1.81 -1.21 2.16
C LYS A 149 2.09 0.19 1.58
N ALA A 150 1.14 0.77 0.86
CA ALA A 150 1.29 2.13 0.33
C ALA A 150 1.43 3.18 1.46
N LEU A 151 0.65 3.06 2.55
CA LEU A 151 0.77 3.93 3.73
C LEU A 151 2.09 3.72 4.47
N ASN A 152 2.53 2.48 4.64
CA ASN A 152 3.80 2.15 5.29
C ASN A 152 5.00 2.70 4.53
N LEU A 153 4.97 2.68 3.18
CA LEU A 153 6.00 3.30 2.35
C LEU A 153 6.10 4.82 2.55
N LEU A 154 5.03 5.45 3.03
CA LEU A 154 5.00 6.87 3.39
C LEU A 154 5.36 7.11 4.86
N GLY A 155 5.72 6.06 5.62
CA GLY A 155 6.21 6.14 6.99
C GLY A 155 5.18 5.89 8.08
N VAL A 156 3.92 5.55 7.74
CA VAL A 156 2.92 5.24 8.75
C VAL A 156 3.30 3.95 9.49
N GLN A 157 3.16 3.95 10.81
CA GLN A 157 3.53 2.82 11.66
C GLN A 157 2.49 1.70 11.58
N ASP A 158 2.94 0.45 11.57
CA ASP A 158 2.06 -0.73 11.55
C ASP A 158 1.07 -0.77 12.72
N THR A 159 1.44 -0.20 13.86
CA THR A 159 0.62 -0.09 15.07
C THR A 159 -0.59 0.82 14.91
N GLN A 160 -0.60 1.70 13.90
CA GLN A 160 -1.71 2.61 13.60
C GLN A 160 -2.67 2.02 12.55
N ILE A 161 -2.32 0.91 11.88
CA ILE A 161 -3.10 0.37 10.76
C ILE A 161 -3.48 -1.09 10.99
N GLU A 162 -4.78 -1.33 11.10
CA GLU A 162 -5.39 -2.66 11.01
C GLU A 162 -5.93 -2.92 9.60
N THR A 163 -5.88 -4.17 9.16
CA THR A 163 -6.47 -4.61 7.89
C THR A 163 -7.48 -5.71 8.17
N VAL A 164 -8.65 -5.60 7.57
CA VAL A 164 -9.68 -6.64 7.59
C VAL A 164 -10.22 -6.87 6.18
N SER A 165 -10.84 -8.02 5.96
CA SER A 165 -11.59 -8.27 4.74
C SER A 165 -13.02 -8.69 5.06
N TYR A 166 -13.95 -8.12 4.30
CA TYR A 166 -15.33 -8.56 4.24
C TYR A 166 -15.61 -9.41 2.99
N GLY A 167 -14.65 -9.58 2.08
CA GLY A 167 -14.91 -10.20 0.78
C GLY A 167 -16.17 -9.61 0.12
N GLU A 168 -17.09 -10.50 -0.23
CA GLU A 168 -18.38 -10.17 -0.86
C GLU A 168 -19.52 -9.92 0.13
N GLU A 169 -19.29 -10.00 1.45
CA GLU A 169 -20.36 -9.92 2.47
C GLU A 169 -21.09 -8.57 2.48
N LYS A 170 -20.44 -7.53 1.96
CA LYS A 170 -21.02 -6.18 1.82
C LYS A 170 -21.32 -5.80 0.37
N ALA A 171 -21.28 -6.77 -0.55
CA ALA A 171 -21.51 -6.53 -1.97
C ALA A 171 -23.00 -6.31 -2.26
N ILE A 172 -23.29 -5.51 -3.29
CA ILE A 172 -24.61 -5.40 -3.88
C ILE A 172 -24.93 -6.73 -4.56
N GLN A 173 -26.01 -7.38 -4.12
CA GLN A 173 -26.47 -8.64 -4.69
C GLN A 173 -27.02 -8.45 -6.11
N ASN A 174 -26.70 -9.38 -7.01
CA ASN A 174 -27.05 -9.35 -8.43
C ASN A 174 -26.61 -8.05 -9.12
N CYS A 175 -25.41 -7.56 -8.79
CA CYS A 175 -24.86 -6.37 -9.41
C CYS A 175 -24.64 -6.61 -10.92
N ALA A 176 -24.87 -5.58 -11.72
CA ALA A 176 -24.67 -5.65 -13.16
C ALA A 176 -23.89 -4.42 -13.67
N GLY A 177 -22.99 -4.67 -14.63
CA GLY A 177 -22.16 -3.62 -15.22
C GLY A 177 -21.38 -2.83 -14.16
N GLU A 178 -21.41 -1.51 -14.30
CA GLU A 178 -20.69 -0.57 -13.43
C GLU A 178 -21.19 -0.57 -11.98
N ALA A 179 -22.36 -1.15 -11.68
CA ALA A 179 -22.85 -1.25 -10.32
C ALA A 179 -21.90 -2.09 -9.44
N CYS A 180 -21.29 -3.14 -10.00
CA CYS A 180 -20.32 -3.99 -9.30
C CYS A 180 -19.02 -3.24 -8.95
N ASP A 181 -18.73 -2.14 -9.64
CA ASP A 181 -17.48 -1.40 -9.46
C ASP A 181 -17.41 -0.72 -8.09
N LYS A 182 -18.58 -0.39 -7.53
CA LYS A 182 -18.70 0.21 -6.20
C LYS A 182 -18.33 -0.75 -5.08
N ASP A 183 -18.35 -2.05 -5.32
CA ASP A 183 -18.04 -3.07 -4.31
C ASP A 183 -16.58 -3.48 -4.29
N ARG A 184 -15.85 -3.25 -5.39
CA ARG A 184 -14.42 -3.49 -5.47
C ARG A 184 -13.64 -2.34 -4.83
N ARG A 185 -13.59 -2.31 -3.50
CA ARG A 185 -12.99 -1.18 -2.78
C ARG A 185 -12.32 -1.56 -1.46
N VAL A 186 -11.50 -0.64 -0.97
CA VAL A 186 -11.06 -0.56 0.43
C VAL A 186 -11.66 0.68 1.06
N ASP A 187 -12.33 0.48 2.20
CA ASP A 187 -12.87 1.56 3.03
C ASP A 187 -11.87 1.92 4.13
N ILE A 188 -11.57 3.22 4.26
CA ILE A 188 -10.70 3.81 5.27
C ILE A 188 -11.57 4.27 6.45
N VAL A 189 -11.43 3.59 7.59
CA VAL A 189 -12.18 3.90 8.81
C VAL A 189 -11.20 4.36 9.90
N HIS A 190 -11.30 5.61 10.35
CA HIS A 190 -10.53 6.05 11.53
C HIS A 190 -11.25 5.65 12.81
N GLN A 191 -10.50 5.23 13.82
CA GLN A 191 -11.05 4.89 15.13
C GLN A 191 -11.31 6.15 15.94
N GLY A 192 -12.43 6.19 16.69
CA GLY A 192 -12.75 7.31 17.58
C GLY A 192 -13.49 8.48 16.92
N GLU A 193 -14.01 8.30 15.71
CA GLU A 193 -15.08 9.16 15.16
C GLU A 193 -16.45 8.79 15.75
#